data_AF-A0AA40K8G7-F1
#
_entry.id   AF-A0AA40K8G7-F1
#
_cell.length_a   1.000
_cell.length_b   1.000
_cell.length_c   1.000
_cell.angle_alpha   90.00
_cell.angle_beta   90.00
_cell.angle_gamma   90.00
#
_symmetry.space_group_name_H-M   'P 1'
#
loop_
_entity.id
_entity.type
_entity.pdbx_description
1 polymer ?
#
loop_
_entity_poly.entity_id
_entity_poly.type
_entity_poly.pdbx_seq_one_letter_code
_entity_poly.pdbx_strand_id
1 'polypeptide(L)'
;MGKAAKALKAFIMDIPDSTLAALPTLGGTIHSDDNFRLDMQGMTTAGEHNLQVSISTSTLKMVSPATVAGPVLVPNENPWCAAEIREMLLASLVL
;
A
#
# COMPACT_ATOMS: atom_id res chain seq x y z
N MET A 1 -16.82 9.06 7.59
CA MET A 1 -15.83 7.98 7.40
C MET A 1 -15.92 7.01 8.55
N GLY A 2 -16.09 5.71 8.28
CA GLY A 2 -16.11 4.67 9.33
C GLY A 2 -14.76 4.52 10.03
N LYS A 3 -14.75 3.85 11.19
CA LYS A 3 -13.52 3.61 11.99
C LYS A 3 -12.42 2.91 11.18
N ALA A 4 -12.79 1.96 10.32
CA ALA A 4 -11.86 1.24 9.45
C ALA A 4 -11.15 2.16 8.44
N ALA A 5 -11.89 3.04 7.78
CA ALA A 5 -11.32 4.01 6.85
C ALA A 5 -10.35 4.98 7.56
N LYS A 6 -10.64 5.38 8.81
CA LYS A 6 -9.72 6.21 9.59
C LYS A 6 -8.43 5.47 9.95
N ALA A 7 -8.54 4.19 10.34
CA ALA A 7 -7.39 3.35 10.66
C ALA A 7 -6.50 3.11 9.42
N LEU A 8 -7.11 2.82 8.27
CA LEU A 8 -6.38 2.65 7.01
C LEU A 8 -5.64 3.93 6.58
N LYS A 9 -6.28 5.10 6.71
CA LYS A 9 -5.61 6.38 6.43
C LYS A 9 -4.43 6.62 7.37
N ALA A 10 -4.58 6.30 8.66
CA ALA A 10 -3.50 6.43 9.63
C ALA A 10 -2.33 5.50 9.27
N PHE A 11 -2.61 4.25 8.90
CA PHE A 11 -1.60 3.31 8.41
C PHE A 11 -0.84 3.86 7.20
N ILE A 12 -1.53 4.37 6.17
CA ILE A 12 -0.87 4.92 4.98
C ILE A 12 0.04 6.12 5.32
N MET A 13 -0.39 6.97 6.26
CA MET A 13 0.39 8.12 6.69
C MET A 13 1.59 7.73 7.56
N ASP A 14 1.55 6.57 8.22
CA ASP A 14 2.61 6.08 9.11
C ASP A 14 3.74 5.32 8.36
N ILE A 15 3.51 4.90 7.12
CA ILE A 15 4.54 4.22 6.30
C ILE A 15 5.82 5.09 6.27
N PRO A 16 7.02 4.58 6.55
CA PRO A 16 8.22 5.40 6.48
C PRO A 16 8.54 5.88 5.05
N ASP A 17 9.02 7.12 4.89
CA ASP A 17 9.47 7.63 3.58
C ASP A 17 10.54 6.72 2.96
N SER A 18 11.45 6.20 3.79
CA SER A 18 12.50 5.27 3.37
C SER A 18 11.95 3.98 2.73
N THR A 19 10.78 3.51 3.16
CA THR A 19 10.10 2.35 2.55
C THR A 19 9.57 2.70 1.17
N LEU A 20 8.98 3.88 1.00
CA LEU A 20 8.39 4.31 -0.28
C LEU A 20 9.45 4.79 -1.28
N ALA A 21 10.61 5.23 -0.82
CA ALA A 21 11.73 5.66 -1.66
C ALA A 21 12.56 4.49 -2.21
N ALA A 22 12.51 3.31 -1.59
CA ALA A 22 13.30 2.13 -1.96
C ALA A 22 12.40 0.92 -2.23
N LEU A 23 11.47 1.07 -3.18
CA LEU A 23 10.55 -0.01 -3.54
C LEU A 23 11.31 -1.20 -4.12
N PRO A 24 11.03 -2.44 -3.65
CA PRO A 24 11.62 -3.64 -4.23
C PRO A 24 10.96 -3.96 -5.57
N THR A 25 11.69 -4.62 -6.45
CA THR A 25 11.18 -5.11 -7.74
C THR A 25 10.47 -6.46 -7.63
N LEU A 26 10.75 -7.22 -6.57
CA LEU A 26 10.11 -8.50 -6.29
C LEU A 26 8.84 -8.31 -5.47
N GLY A 27 7.86 -9.18 -5.73
CA GLY A 27 6.62 -9.20 -4.97
C GLY A 27 6.84 -9.58 -3.51
N GLY A 28 6.10 -8.94 -2.60
CA GLY A 28 6.15 -9.21 -1.16
C GLY A 28 5.61 -8.07 -0.31
N THR A 29 5.46 -8.33 0.99
CA THR A 29 5.09 -7.31 1.97
C THR A 29 6.27 -6.39 2.24
N ILE A 30 6.07 -5.09 2.08
CA ILE A 30 7.11 -4.05 2.27
C ILE A 30 6.91 -3.26 3.55
N HIS A 31 5.69 -3.22 4.08
CA HIS A 31 5.38 -2.62 5.38
C HIS A 31 4.12 -3.26 5.96
N SER A 32 4.01 -3.39 7.27
CA SER A 32 2.83 -3.96 7.92
C SER A 32 2.70 -3.51 9.37
N ASP A 33 1.45 -3.44 9.83
CA ASP A 33 1.08 -3.38 11.24
C ASP A 33 0.16 -4.56 11.61
N ASP A 34 -0.47 -4.50 12.78
CA ASP A 34 -1.37 -5.55 13.28
C ASP A 34 -2.63 -5.75 12.41
N ASN A 35 -3.02 -4.78 11.58
CA ASN A 35 -4.29 -4.71 10.88
C ASN A 35 -4.16 -4.62 9.35
N PHE A 36 -3.07 -4.05 8.85
CA PHE A 36 -2.85 -3.73 7.44
C PHE A 36 -1.43 -4.09 7.02
N ARG A 37 -1.27 -4.36 5.73
CA ARG A 37 0.03 -4.52 5.09
C ARG A 37 0.04 -3.82 3.75
N LEU A 38 1.14 -3.16 3.45
CA LEU A 38 1.49 -2.67 2.13
C LEU A 38 2.28 -3.77 1.43
N ASP A 39 1.74 -4.24 0.31
CA ASP A 39 2.33 -5.26 -0.52
C ASP A 39 2.78 -4.66 -1.86
N MET A 40 3.94 -5.10 -2.32
CA MET A 40 4.39 -4.96 -3.70
C MET A 40 3.93 -6.21 -4.47
N GLN A 41 3.11 -6.06 -5.51
CA GLN A 41 2.50 -7.17 -6.26
C GLN A 41 3.31 -7.60 -7.49
N GLY A 42 4.45 -6.95 -7.75
CA GLY A 42 5.28 -7.15 -8.92
C GLY A 42 5.42 -5.89 -9.76
N MET A 43 6.29 -5.97 -10.75
CA MET A 43 6.43 -4.93 -11.77
C MET A 43 5.41 -5.14 -12.88
N THR A 44 4.81 -4.05 -13.39
CA THR A 44 4.00 -4.09 -14.61
C THR A 44 4.91 -4.29 -15.84
N THR A 45 4.32 -4.67 -16.97
CA THR A 45 5.04 -4.72 -18.25
C THR A 45 5.56 -3.35 -18.71
N ALA A 46 4.98 -2.27 -18.17
CA ALA A 46 5.43 -0.89 -18.37
C ALA A 46 6.56 -0.46 -17.41
N GLY A 47 7.01 -1.34 -16.52
CA GLY A 47 8.10 -1.04 -15.58
C GLY A 47 7.66 -0.24 -14.36
N GLU A 48 6.40 -0.38 -13.92
CA GLU A 48 5.88 0.31 -12.74
C GLU A 48 5.77 -0.66 -11.56
N HIS A 49 6.02 -0.20 -10.35
CA HIS A 49 5.77 -0.95 -9.12
C HIS A 49 4.27 -0.95 -8.80
N ASN A 50 3.68 -2.13 -8.63
CA ASN A 50 2.27 -2.27 -8.26
C ASN A 50 2.11 -2.38 -6.75
N LEU A 51 1.70 -1.29 -6.11
CA LEU A 51 1.49 -1.20 -4.67
C LEU A 51 0.02 -1.40 -4.30
N GLN A 52 -0.23 -2.21 -3.27
CA GLN A 52 -1.57 -2.45 -2.74
C GLN A 52 -1.55 -2.53 -1.21
N VAL A 53 -2.56 -1.96 -0.56
CA VAL A 53 -2.78 -2.15 0.87
C VAL A 53 -3.85 -3.19 1.08
N SER A 54 -3.52 -4.21 1.87
CA SER A 54 -4.39 -5.34 2.20
C SER A 54 -4.59 -5.45 3.71
N ILE A 55 -5.67 -6.10 4.12
CA ILE A 55 -5.91 -6.42 5.53
C ILE A 55 -4.96 -7.53 6.01
N SER A 56 -4.25 -7.29 7.10
CA SER A 56 -3.40 -8.27 7.79
C SER A 56 -4.23 -9.35 8.50
N THR A 57 -3.74 -10.59 8.49
CA THR A 57 -4.49 -11.79 8.92
C THR A 57 -4.60 -11.94 10.44
N SER A 58 -3.91 -11.11 11.22
CA SER A 58 -3.82 -11.22 12.69
C SER A 58 -5.14 -10.89 13.40
N THR A 59 -5.86 -9.85 13.00
CA THR A 59 -7.02 -9.33 13.77
C THR A 59 -8.35 -9.40 13.01
N LEU A 60 -8.32 -9.55 11.68
CA LEU A 60 -9.50 -9.46 10.80
C LEU A 60 -9.65 -10.67 9.86
N LYS A 61 -9.51 -11.90 10.41
CA LYS A 61 -9.55 -13.18 9.66
C LYS A 61 -10.79 -13.37 8.76
N MET A 62 -11.91 -12.74 9.08
CA MET A 62 -13.17 -12.90 8.34
C MET A 62 -13.21 -12.11 7.02
N VAL A 63 -12.33 -11.11 6.84
CA VAL A 63 -12.26 -10.25 5.66
C VAL A 63 -10.84 -10.18 5.07
N SER A 64 -9.91 -11.00 5.55
CA SER A 64 -8.54 -11.07 5.04
C SER A 64 -8.36 -12.29 4.12
N PRO A 65 -7.60 -12.19 3.01
CA PRO A 65 -7.02 -10.97 2.45
C PRO A 65 -8.02 -10.26 1.52
N ALA A 66 -8.38 -9.02 1.85
CA ALA A 66 -9.07 -8.11 0.92
C ALA A 66 -8.18 -6.88 0.70
N THR A 67 -8.03 -6.48 -0.57
CA THR A 67 -7.41 -5.22 -0.94
C THR A 67 -8.33 -4.08 -0.52
N VAL A 68 -7.78 -3.14 0.26
CA VAL A 68 -8.53 -2.00 0.82
C VAL A 68 -8.03 -0.66 0.28
N ALA A 69 -6.85 -0.64 -0.33
CA ALA A 69 -6.37 0.49 -1.15
C ALA A 69 -5.51 -0.02 -2.31
N GLY A 70 -5.65 0.60 -3.48
CA GLY A 70 -4.88 0.31 -4.69
C GLY A 70 -5.69 -0.44 -5.77
N PRO A 71 -5.05 -0.83 -6.88
CA PRO A 71 -3.60 -0.71 -7.16
C PRO A 71 -3.13 0.73 -7.36
N VAL A 72 -1.92 1.02 -6.88
CA VAL A 72 -1.17 2.25 -7.18
C VAL A 72 0.07 1.85 -7.97
N LEU A 73 0.21 2.40 -9.17
CA LEU A 73 1.33 2.12 -10.07
C LEU A 73 2.37 3.23 -9.94
N VAL A 74 3.54 2.91 -9.40
CA VAL A 74 4.63 3.87 -9.20
C VAL A 74 5.69 3.66 -10.29
N PRO A 75 5.96 4.65 -11.15
CA PRO A 75 6.97 4.53 -12.20
C PRO A 75 8.36 4.23 -11.62
N ASN A 76 9.13 3.35 -12.27
CA ASN A 76 10.51 3.05 -11.83
C ASN A 76 11.55 4.07 -12.33
N GLU A 77 11.38 4.61 -13.54
CA GLU A 77 12.37 5.52 -14.15
C GLU A 77 12.33 6.95 -13.60
N ASN A 78 11.15 7.38 -13.14
CA ASN A 78 10.95 8.65 -12.45
C ASN A 78 10.01 8.42 -11.27
N PRO A 79 10.51 7.79 -10.18
CA PRO A 79 9.66 7.41 -9.07
C PRO A 79 9.09 8.64 -8.39
N TRP A 80 7.82 8.55 -8.05
CA TRP A 80 7.14 9.54 -7.24
C TRP A 80 7.83 9.67 -5.87
N CYS A 81 7.73 10.85 -5.28
CA CYS A 81 8.16 11.01 -3.89
C CYS A 81 7.20 10.26 -2.95
N ALA A 82 7.66 9.99 -1.73
CA ALA A 82 6.86 9.28 -0.73
C ALA A 82 5.51 9.97 -0.45
N ALA A 83 5.46 11.31 -0.48
CA ALA A 83 4.22 12.06 -0.29
C ALA A 83 3.20 11.79 -1.41
N GLU A 84 3.62 11.82 -2.67
CA GLU A 84 2.78 11.51 -3.83
C GLU A 84 2.25 10.06 -3.76
N ILE A 85 3.09 9.10 -3.39
CA ILE A 85 2.67 7.70 -3.25
C ILE A 85 1.60 7.55 -2.16
N ARG A 86 1.75 8.23 -1.01
CA ARG A 86 0.71 8.23 0.04
C ARG A 86 -0.58 8.85 -0.46
N GLU A 87 -0.52 9.99 -1.13
CA GLU A 87 -1.72 10.66 -1.65
C GLU A 87 -2.47 9.76 -2.62
N MET A 88 -1.76 9.07 -3.51
CA MET A 88 -2.36 8.13 -4.45
C MET A 88 -2.96 6.90 -3.74
N LEU A 89 -2.29 6.37 -2.71
CA LEU A 89 -2.85 5.30 -1.88
C LEU A 89 -4.12 5.76 -1.16
N LEU A 90 -4.13 6.98 -0.60
CA LEU A 90 -5.30 7.58 0.05
C LEU A 90 -6.45 7.89 -0.92
N ALA A 91 -6.14 8.19 -2.19
CA ALA A 91 -7.14 8.38 -3.24
C ALA A 91 -7.73 7.05 -3.73
N SER A 92 -6.97 5.95 -3.63
CA SER A 92 -7.34 4.61 -4.12
C SER A 92 -8.07 3.72 -3.09
N LEU A 93 -8.62 4.30 -2.02
CA LEU A 93 -9.33 3.54 -0.98
C LEU A 93 -10.61 2.91 -1.54
N VAL A 94 -10.84 1.63 -1.21
CA VAL A 94 -11.98 0.83 -1.72
C VAL A 94 -12.97 0.41 -0.61
N LEU A 95 -12.88 1.06 0.56
CA LEU A 95 -13.70 0.79 1.76
C LEU A 95 -15.09 1.43 1.74
#